data_AF-A0A257CB78-F1
#
_entry.id   AF-A0A257CB78-F1
#
_cell.length_a   1.000
_cell.length_b   1.000
_cell.length_c   1.000
_cell.angle_alpha   90.00
_cell.angle_beta   90.00
_cell.angle_gamma   90.00
#
_symmetry.space_group_name_H-M   'P 1'
#
loop_
_entity.id
_entity.type
_entity.pdbx_description
1 polymer ?
#
loop_
_entity_poly.entity_id
_entity_poly.type
_entity_poly.pdbx_seq_one_letter_code
_entity_poly.pdbx_strand_id
1 'polypeptide(L)'
;MNMKDGNILVQYKYDVTTVLFADVVERNWAEIDANHQRAIATSEVLMTPLGPNRFDDFGKKALFGRCYMFMDAQTPKVVRVERCDG
;
A
#
# COMPACT_ATOMS: atom_id res chain seq x y z
N MET A 1 6.99 -5.89 0.38
CA MET A 1 7.54 -7.01 1.17
C MET A 1 6.75 -7.12 2.47
N ASN A 2 6.34 -8.33 2.87
CA ASN A 2 5.74 -8.54 4.19
C ASN A 2 6.85 -8.66 5.23
N MET A 3 6.80 -7.86 6.29
CA MET A 3 7.77 -7.87 7.38
C MET A 3 7.36 -8.90 8.45
N LYS A 4 8.30 -9.31 9.31
CA LYS A 4 8.05 -10.35 10.33
C LYS A 4 6.99 -9.94 11.36
N ASP A 5 6.77 -8.65 11.52
CA ASP A 5 5.81 -8.02 12.44
C ASP A 5 4.46 -7.72 11.77
N GLY A 6 4.24 -8.16 10.52
CA GLY A 6 3.02 -7.88 9.75
C GLY A 6 2.98 -6.49 9.12
N ASN A 7 4.01 -5.67 9.31
CA ASN A 7 4.14 -4.41 8.60
C ASN A 7 4.44 -4.66 7.12
N ILE A 8 4.08 -3.68 6.29
CA ILE A 8 4.26 -3.79 4.85
C ILE A 8 5.23 -2.71 4.39
N LEU A 9 6.30 -3.16 3.73
CA LEU A 9 7.25 -2.26 3.07
C LEU A 9 6.85 -2.13 1.59
N VAL A 10 6.52 -0.91 1.19
CA VAL A 10 6.26 -0.52 -0.21
C VAL A 10 7.45 0.27 -0.72
N GLN A 11 8.25 -0.35 -1.58
CA GLN A 11 9.40 0.30 -2.20
C GLN A 11 8.99 0.93 -3.54
N TYR A 12 9.56 2.08 -3.84
CA TYR A 12 9.37 2.79 -5.10
C TYR A 12 10.66 2.75 -5.93
N LYS A 13 10.64 3.45 -7.06
CA LYS A 13 11.86 3.70 -7.82
C LYS A 13 12.76 4.62 -6.97
N TYR A 14 14.06 4.30 -6.87
CA TYR A 14 15.07 4.99 -6.04
C TYR A 14 14.93 4.74 -4.53
N ASP A 15 15.67 5.49 -3.71
CA ASP A 15 15.77 5.31 -2.25
C ASP A 15 14.55 5.89 -1.49
N VAL A 16 13.35 5.54 -1.95
CA VAL A 16 12.08 5.97 -1.35
C VAL A 16 11.26 4.73 -1.00
N THR A 17 10.76 4.70 0.24
CA THR A 17 9.91 3.62 0.73
C THR A 17 8.82 4.17 1.64
N THR A 18 7.66 3.50 1.61
CA THR A 18 6.60 3.68 2.60
C THR A 18 6.58 2.44 3.49
N VAL A 19 6.51 2.65 4.80
CA VAL A 19 6.25 1.59 5.78
C VAL A 19 4.81 1.76 6.24
N LEU A 20 4.01 0.71 6.05
CA LEU A 20 2.62 0.66 6.47
C LEU A 20 2.53 -0.22 7.71
N PHE A 21 2.11 0.38 8.83
CA PHE A 21 1.99 -0.34 10.10
C PHE A 21 0.76 -1.25 10.13
N ALA A 22 0.93 -2.46 10.67
CA ALA A 22 -0.13 -3.46 10.73
C ALA A 22 -1.35 -2.98 11.52
N ASP A 23 -1.15 -2.28 12.63
CA ASP A 23 -2.22 -1.76 13.49
C ASP A 23 -3.06 -0.67 12.79
N VAL A 24 -2.42 0.18 11.98
CA VAL A 24 -3.10 1.16 11.14
C VAL A 24 -3.96 0.46 10.10
N VAL A 25 -3.45 -0.60 9.47
CA VAL A 25 -4.21 -1.39 8.50
C VAL A 25 -5.41 -2.06 9.15
N GLU A 26 -5.21 -2.72 10.29
CA GLU A 26 -6.28 -3.41 11.01
C GLU A 26 -7.39 -2.45 11.44
N ARG A 27 -7.02 -1.29 11.98
CA ARG A 27 -7.97 -0.26 12.41
C ARG A 27 -8.83 0.28 11.27
N ASN A 28 -8.28 0.37 10.06
CA ASN A 28 -8.95 0.96 8.91
C ASN A 28 -9.39 -0.08 7.87
N TRP A 29 -9.36 -1.37 8.21
CA TRP A 29 -9.55 -2.45 7.23
C TRP A 29 -10.88 -2.37 6.49
N ALA A 30 -11.97 -2.08 7.21
CA ALA A 30 -13.30 -1.95 6.62
C ALA A 30 -13.36 -0.89 5.52
N GLU A 31 -12.70 0.26 5.72
CA GLU A 31 -12.65 1.33 4.73
C GLU A 31 -11.76 0.96 3.54
N ILE A 32 -10.61 0.32 3.81
CA ILE A 32 -9.68 -0.14 2.76
C ILE A 32 -10.40 -1.13 1.82
N ASP A 33 -11.09 -2.11 2.38
CA ASP A 33 -11.80 -3.11 1.59
C ASP A 33 -12.99 -2.50 0.85
N ALA A 34 -13.79 -1.64 1.49
CA ALA A 34 -14.90 -0.95 0.83
C ALA A 34 -14.44 -0.09 -0.36
N ASN A 35 -13.33 0.64 -0.20
CA ASN A 35 -12.73 1.42 -1.28
C ASN A 35 -12.18 0.54 -2.40
N HIS A 36 -11.59 -0.61 -2.07
CA HIS A 36 -11.17 -1.58 -3.06
C HIS A 36 -12.37 -2.09 -3.87
N GLN A 37 -13.43 -2.56 -3.21
CA GLN A 37 -14.64 -3.07 -3.89
C GLN A 37 -15.28 -2.01 -4.81
N ARG A 38 -15.33 -0.75 -4.36
CA ARG A 38 -15.85 0.38 -5.16
C ARG A 38 -15.02 0.64 -6.42
N ALA A 39 -13.72 0.35 -6.39
CA ALA A 39 -12.82 0.58 -7.51
C ALA A 39 -12.74 -0.62 -8.48
N ILE A 40 -13.38 -1.75 -8.17
CA ILE A 40 -13.41 -2.91 -9.06
C ILE A 40 -14.24 -2.58 -10.30
N ALA A 41 -13.66 -2.81 -11.48
CA ALA A 41 -14.41 -2.75 -12.73
C ALA A 41 -15.44 -3.89 -12.76
N THR A 42 -16.73 -3.55 -12.79
CA THR A 42 -17.83 -4.54 -12.70
C THR A 42 -18.09 -5.29 -13.98
N SER A 43 -17.67 -4.75 -15.12
CA SER A 43 -17.98 -5.26 -16.46
C SER A 43 -16.75 -5.78 -17.20
N GLU A 44 -15.59 -5.79 -16.54
CA GLU A 44 -14.32 -6.20 -17.13
C GLU A 44 -13.56 -7.08 -16.14
N VAL A 45 -13.08 -8.23 -16.62
CA VAL A 45 -12.20 -9.11 -15.86
C VAL A 45 -10.92 -9.31 -16.66
N LEU A 46 -9.80 -8.88 -16.08
CA LEU A 46 -8.49 -9.11 -16.67
C LEU A 46 -8.10 -10.57 -16.45
N MET A 47 -7.95 -11.34 -17.54
CA MET A 47 -7.51 -12.73 -17.50
C MET A 47 -5.99 -12.82 -17.71
N THR A 48 -5.31 -13.53 -16.83
CA THR A 48 -3.88 -13.82 -16.91
C THR A 48 -3.65 -15.33 -17.08
N PRO A 49 -2.45 -15.79 -17.45
CA PRO A 49 -2.12 -17.22 -17.43
C PRO A 49 -2.32 -17.90 -16.05
N LEU A 50 -2.36 -17.11 -14.97
CA LEU A 50 -2.60 -17.57 -13.60
C LEU A 50 -4.10 -17.51 -13.20
N GLY A 51 -4.97 -17.12 -14.12
CA GLY A 51 -6.41 -16.95 -13.90
C GLY A 51 -6.86 -15.48 -13.86
N PRO A 52 -8.09 -15.21 -13.40
CA PRO A 52 -8.60 -13.85 -13.28
C PRO A 52 -7.74 -13.05 -12.29
N ASN A 53 -7.41 -11.82 -12.64
CA ASN A 53 -6.69 -10.92 -11.78
C ASN A 53 -7.48 -10.71 -10.47
N ARG A 54 -6.91 -11.16 -9.35
CA ARG A 54 -7.50 -11.03 -8.01
C ARG A 54 -6.52 -10.28 -7.13
N PHE A 55 -7.00 -9.22 -6.51
CA PHE A 55 -6.26 -8.56 -5.43
C PHE A 55 -6.59 -9.27 -4.13
N ASP A 56 -5.60 -10.01 -3.62
CA ASP A 56 -5.66 -10.58 -2.28
C ASP A 56 -5.50 -9.48 -1.22
N ASP A 57 -5.67 -9.84 0.04
CA ASP A 57 -5.59 -8.86 1.13
C ASP A 57 -4.22 -8.19 1.22
N PHE A 58 -3.14 -8.91 0.90
CA PHE A 58 -1.82 -8.30 0.81
C PHE A 58 -1.76 -7.22 -0.26
N GLY A 59 -2.29 -7.50 -1.45
CA GLY A 59 -2.40 -6.55 -2.56
C GLY A 59 -3.22 -5.32 -2.19
N LYS A 60 -4.36 -5.50 -1.52
CA LYS A 60 -5.21 -4.37 -1.05
C LYS A 60 -4.44 -3.49 -0.07
N LYS A 61 -3.76 -4.09 0.92
CA LYS A 61 -2.94 -3.36 1.91
C LYS A 61 -1.78 -2.63 1.24
N ALA A 62 -1.09 -3.26 0.29
CA ALA A 62 -0.01 -2.64 -0.47
C ALA A 62 -0.50 -1.46 -1.32
N LEU A 63 -1.70 -1.57 -1.92
CA LEU A 63 -2.31 -0.50 -2.70
C LEU A 63 -2.66 0.71 -1.81
N PHE A 64 -3.21 0.46 -0.62
CA PHE A 64 -3.43 1.49 0.40
C PHE A 64 -2.11 2.18 0.80
N GLY A 65 -1.05 1.39 1.06
CA GLY A 65 0.29 1.93 1.33
C GLY A 65 0.78 2.86 0.22
N ARG A 66 0.51 2.53 -1.05
CA ARG A 66 0.88 3.38 -2.19
C ARG A 66 0.16 4.74 -2.21
N CYS A 67 -1.05 4.83 -1.66
CA CYS A 67 -1.77 6.10 -1.56
C CYS A 67 -1.00 7.13 -0.73
N TYR A 68 -0.30 6.72 0.33
CA TYR A 68 0.50 7.64 1.16
C TYR A 68 1.57 8.39 0.37
N MET A 69 2.27 7.74 -0.57
CA MET A 69 3.24 8.43 -1.42
C MET A 69 2.59 9.59 -2.20
N PHE A 70 1.42 9.36 -2.78
CA PHE A 70 0.71 10.41 -3.54
C PHE A 70 0.17 11.51 -2.64
N MET A 71 -0.25 11.17 -1.42
CA MET A 71 -0.71 12.14 -0.43
C MET A 71 0.45 12.99 0.10
N ASP A 72 1.57 12.35 0.46
CA ASP A 72 2.78 13.03 0.92
C ASP A 72 3.39 13.92 -0.17
N ALA A 73 3.33 13.50 -1.44
CA ALA A 73 3.81 14.30 -2.56
C ALA A 73 3.05 15.63 -2.74
N GLN A 74 1.78 15.70 -2.35
CA GLN A 74 0.97 16.92 -2.48
C GLN A 74 1.36 17.98 -1.45
N THR A 75 1.69 17.59 -0.21
CA THR A 75 2.06 18.52 0.86
C THR A 75 2.93 17.81 1.91
N PRO A 76 4.24 17.61 1.62
CA PRO A 76 5.09 16.81 2.48
C PRO A 76 5.36 17.52 3.82
N LYS A 77 5.14 16.81 4.93
CA LYS A 77 5.53 17.27 6.27
C LYS A 77 6.71 16.46 6.77
N VAL A 78 7.91 17.05 6.69
CA VAL A 78 9.11 16.43 7.24
C VAL A 78 9.06 16.50 8.77
N VAL A 79 8.96 15.34 9.42
CA VAL A 79 8.93 15.25 10.89
C VAL A 79 10.30 14.99 11.50
N ARG A 80 11.20 14.34 10.77
CA ARG A 80 12.55 13.97 11.22
C ARG A 80 13.45 13.66 10.03
N VAL A 81 14.72 14.07 10.10
CA VAL A 81 15.76 13.69 9.14
C VAL A 81 16.86 13.01 9.94
N GLU A 82 17.14 11.75 9.63
CA GLU A 82 18.26 11.00 10.18
C GLU A 82 19.34 10.89 9.12
N ARG A 83 20.57 11.27 9.46
CA ARG A 83 21.74 11.08 8.60
C ARG A 83 22.58 9.98 9.23
N CYS A 84 22.92 8.95 8.46
CA CYS A 84 23.98 8.03 8.86
C CYS A 84 25.31 8.65 8.43
N ASP A 85 26.09 9.14 9.39
CA ASP A 85 27.49 9.40 9.16
C ASP A 85 28.18 8.03 9.00
N GLY A 86 28.86 7.84 7.88
CA GLY A 86 29.56 6.59 7.54
C GLY A 86 30.76 6.31 8.43
#